data_AF-A0A3M8CLY4-F1
#
_entry.id   AF-A0A3M8CLY4-F1
#
_cell.length_a   1.000
_cell.length_b   1.000
_cell.length_c   1.000
_cell.angle_alpha   90.00
_cell.angle_beta   90.00
_cell.angle_gamma   90.00
#
_symmetry.space_group_name_H-M   'P 1'
#
loop_
_entity.id
_entity.type
_entity.pdbx_description
1 polymer ?
#
loop_
_entity_poly.entity_id
_entity_poly.type
_entity_poly.pdbx_seq_one_letter_code
_entity_poly.pdbx_strand_id
1 'polypeptide(L)'
;MKLAQSYVNEMDAIPYADFLKDPQETELYWNLRQELDHYRTRIRALYVYFVRIDEANQPLLMIDGQPKNSDSASPINEVTDIPAEAVERLLNGEMASSPVIDNPQYGKYISTYAPVKDETGKFIGVLGIDTEATAVDHIADSVIEDSIPYFIGFIGLSCLPLSLLYGSFPGRFDHYGLSFSVRKHSIRQSG
;
A
#
# COMPACT_ATOMS: atom_id res chain seq x y z
N MET A 1 -9.20 -2.48 -2.52
CA MET A 1 -10.22 -1.66 -1.81
C MET A 1 -11.65 -2.15 -2.02
N LYS A 2 -12.13 -2.38 -3.25
CA LYS A 2 -13.55 -2.68 -3.49
C LYS A 2 -14.09 -3.95 -2.78
N LEU A 3 -13.24 -4.96 -2.55
CA LEU A 3 -13.66 -6.23 -1.92
C LEU A 3 -14.08 -6.04 -0.46
N ALA A 4 -13.22 -5.41 0.36
CA ALA A 4 -13.51 -5.18 1.77
C ALA A 4 -14.79 -4.34 1.96
N GLN A 5 -14.97 -3.30 1.15
CA GLN A 5 -16.19 -2.50 1.18
C GLN A 5 -17.43 -3.31 0.76
N SER A 6 -17.34 -4.16 -0.26
CA SER A 6 -18.46 -4.98 -0.72
C SER A 6 -18.93 -5.93 0.40
N TYR A 7 -17.99 -6.57 1.09
CA TYR A 7 -18.33 -7.46 2.19
C TYR A 7 -19.01 -6.70 3.32
N VAL A 8 -18.45 -5.57 3.77
CA VAL A 8 -19.05 -4.77 4.85
C VAL A 8 -20.45 -4.25 4.49
N ASN A 9 -20.72 -3.98 3.22
CA ASN A 9 -22.05 -3.54 2.78
C ASN A 9 -23.08 -4.67 2.71
N GLU A 10 -22.64 -5.92 2.56
CA GLU A 10 -23.50 -7.10 2.41
C GLU A 10 -23.63 -7.91 3.70
N MET A 11 -22.73 -7.72 4.66
CA MET A 11 -22.73 -8.45 5.93
C MET A 11 -23.84 -7.98 6.86
N ASP A 12 -24.33 -8.89 7.69
CA ASP A 12 -25.09 -8.55 8.89
C ASP A 12 -24.11 -8.13 10.00
N ALA A 13 -24.17 -6.87 10.42
CA ALA A 13 -23.29 -6.34 11.45
C ALA A 13 -23.76 -6.67 12.88
N ILE A 14 -25.01 -7.14 13.07
CA ILE A 14 -25.58 -7.43 14.41
C ILE A 14 -24.76 -8.52 15.12
N PRO A 15 -24.49 -9.69 14.51
CA PRO A 15 -23.74 -10.75 15.18
C PRO A 15 -22.34 -10.31 15.61
N TYR A 16 -21.67 -9.48 14.78
CA TYR A 16 -20.37 -8.93 15.12
C TYR A 16 -20.45 -7.91 16.28
N ALA A 17 -21.45 -7.02 16.26
CA ALA A 17 -21.68 -6.08 17.35
C ALA A 17 -22.00 -6.77 18.68
N ASP A 18 -22.71 -7.90 18.65
CA ASP A 18 -22.98 -8.72 19.83
C ASP A 18 -21.71 -9.40 20.35
N PHE A 19 -20.87 -9.95 19.47
CA PHE A 19 -19.57 -10.51 19.84
C PHE A 19 -18.67 -9.49 20.55
N LEU A 20 -18.66 -8.23 20.09
CA LEU A 20 -17.82 -7.18 20.66
C LEU A 20 -18.14 -6.81 22.12
N LYS A 21 -19.31 -7.21 22.65
CA LYS A 21 -19.70 -6.95 24.05
C LYS A 21 -18.91 -7.78 25.04
N ASP A 22 -18.57 -9.02 24.68
CA ASP A 22 -17.73 -9.93 25.47
C ASP A 22 -16.93 -10.86 24.53
N PRO A 23 -15.81 -10.37 23.97
CA PRO A 23 -15.03 -11.11 22.97
C PRO A 23 -14.41 -12.39 23.55
N GLN A 24 -15.02 -13.53 23.23
CA GLN A 24 -14.59 -14.87 23.66
C GLN A 24 -14.86 -15.88 22.54
N GLU A 25 -14.15 -17.01 22.55
CA GLU A 25 -14.30 -18.11 21.57
C GLU A 25 -15.60 -18.93 21.79
N THR A 26 -16.73 -18.25 21.78
CA THR A 26 -18.08 -18.82 21.85
C THR A 26 -18.53 -19.40 20.50
N GLU A 27 -19.68 -20.06 20.46
CA GLU A 27 -20.31 -20.50 19.21
C GLU A 27 -20.51 -19.34 18.21
N LEU A 28 -20.83 -18.14 18.71
CA LEU A 28 -20.96 -16.93 17.87
C LEU A 28 -19.63 -16.58 17.19
N TYR A 29 -18.52 -16.63 17.94
CA TYR A 29 -17.18 -16.41 17.38
C TYR A 29 -16.85 -17.43 16.28
N TRP A 30 -17.12 -18.71 16.53
CA TRP A 30 -16.80 -19.77 15.57
C TRP A 30 -17.64 -19.67 14.29
N ASN A 31 -18.92 -19.27 14.40
CA ASN A 31 -19.77 -19.01 13.24
C ASN A 31 -19.25 -17.83 12.40
N LEU A 32 -18.94 -16.70 13.04
CA LEU A 32 -18.37 -15.53 12.36
C LEU A 32 -17.04 -15.86 11.67
N ARG A 33 -16.17 -16.58 12.38
CA ARG A 33 -14.89 -17.06 11.85
C ARG A 33 -15.07 -17.96 10.63
N GLN A 34 -16.04 -18.87 10.65
CA GLN A 34 -16.37 -19.72 9.52
C GLN A 34 -16.88 -18.92 8.32
N GLU A 35 -17.71 -17.90 8.54
CA GLU A 35 -18.17 -17.01 7.47
C GLU A 35 -17.01 -16.24 6.82
N LEU A 36 -16.07 -15.75 7.64
CA LEU A 36 -14.84 -15.13 7.14
C LEU A 36 -13.98 -16.11 6.34
N ASP A 37 -13.82 -17.36 6.79
CA ASP A 37 -13.06 -18.40 6.08
C ASP A 37 -13.68 -18.73 4.71
N HIS A 38 -15.01 -18.85 4.66
CA HIS A 38 -15.73 -19.03 3.41
C HIS A 38 -15.56 -17.83 2.47
N TYR A 39 -15.56 -16.61 2.99
CA TYR A 39 -15.31 -15.43 2.17
C TYR A 39 -13.87 -15.37 1.67
N ARG A 40 -12.89 -15.51 2.57
CA ARG A 40 -11.44 -15.56 2.30
C ARG A 40 -11.11 -16.54 1.18
N THR A 41 -11.63 -17.77 1.28
CA THR A 41 -11.39 -18.83 0.28
C THR A 41 -12.01 -18.49 -1.07
N ARG A 42 -13.22 -17.90 -1.11
CA ARG A 42 -13.89 -17.50 -2.36
C ARG A 42 -13.11 -16.41 -3.11
N ILE A 43 -12.59 -15.43 -2.39
CA ILE A 43 -11.83 -14.32 -2.99
C ILE A 43 -10.35 -14.63 -3.15
N ARG A 44 -9.89 -15.81 -2.69
CA ARG A 44 -8.47 -16.21 -2.65
C ARG A 44 -7.58 -15.21 -1.91
N ALA A 45 -8.09 -14.65 -0.81
CA ALA A 45 -7.29 -13.82 0.08
C ALA A 45 -6.40 -14.70 0.96
N LEU A 46 -5.26 -14.15 1.36
CA LEU A 46 -4.36 -14.79 2.33
C LEU A 46 -5.02 -14.80 3.72
N TYR A 47 -5.50 -13.63 4.15
CA TYR A 47 -6.26 -13.46 5.40
C TYR A 47 -7.48 -12.57 5.18
N VAL A 48 -8.54 -12.83 5.95
CA VAL A 48 -9.67 -11.93 6.15
C VAL A 48 -9.94 -11.91 7.64
N TYR A 49 -10.08 -10.74 8.25
CA TYR A 49 -10.17 -10.62 9.70
C TYR A 49 -10.94 -9.36 10.12
N PHE A 50 -11.51 -9.42 11.31
CA PHE A 50 -12.07 -8.26 11.99
C PHE A 50 -11.08 -7.69 13.00
N VAL A 51 -11.07 -6.36 13.10
CA VAL A 51 -10.24 -5.58 14.02
C VAL A 51 -11.12 -4.60 14.78
N ARG A 52 -10.82 -4.39 16.05
CA ARG A 52 -11.32 -3.28 16.87
C ARG A 52 -10.18 -2.30 17.10
N ILE A 53 -10.45 -1.02 16.94
CA ILE A 53 -9.50 0.03 17.31
C ILE A 53 -9.83 0.45 18.74
N ASP A 54 -8.88 0.34 19.66
CA ASP A 54 -9.06 0.72 21.05
C ASP A 54 -8.92 2.24 21.29
N GLU A 55 -9.07 2.68 22.54
CA GLU A 55 -8.98 4.10 22.92
C GLU A 55 -7.57 4.70 22.73
N ALA A 56 -6.55 3.85 22.64
CA ALA A 56 -5.17 4.23 22.36
C ALA A 56 -4.84 4.16 20.86
N ASN A 57 -5.86 4.03 19.99
CA ASN A 57 -5.74 3.81 18.55
C ASN A 57 -4.95 2.54 18.17
N GLN A 58 -4.88 1.55 19.06
CA GLN A 58 -4.26 0.27 18.75
C GLN A 58 -5.26 -0.62 17.99
N PRO A 59 -4.87 -1.16 16.83
CA PRO A 59 -5.69 -2.10 16.09
C PRO A 59 -5.52 -3.50 16.69
N LEU A 60 -6.58 -4.00 17.32
CA LEU A 60 -6.64 -5.30 17.98
C LEU A 60 -7.46 -6.27 17.14
N LEU A 61 -6.86 -7.40 16.76
CA LEU A 61 -7.55 -8.45 16.01
C LEU A 61 -8.62 -9.10 16.86
N MET A 62 -9.83 -9.19 16.33
CA MET A 62 -11.00 -9.73 17.03
C MET A 62 -11.36 -11.12 16.53
N ILE A 63 -11.39 -11.32 15.21
CA ILE A 63 -11.76 -12.59 14.58
C ILE A 63 -10.86 -12.80 13.36
N ASP A 64 -10.12 -13.89 13.35
CA ASP A 64 -9.32 -14.35 12.21
C ASP A 64 -10.16 -15.30 11.34
N GLY A 65 -10.15 -15.15 10.02
CA GLY A 65 -10.87 -15.99 9.06
C GLY A 65 -10.16 -17.28 8.64
N GLN A 66 -9.12 -17.71 9.34
CA GLN A 66 -8.46 -19.00 9.12
C GLN A 66 -9.27 -20.14 9.75
N PRO A 67 -9.18 -21.37 9.24
CA PRO A 67 -9.91 -22.51 9.81
C PRO A 67 -9.48 -22.78 11.27
N LYS A 68 -10.33 -23.46 12.04
CA LYS A 68 -10.16 -23.70 13.48
C LYS A 68 -8.83 -24.37 13.86
N ASN A 69 -8.28 -25.19 12.97
CA ASN A 69 -7.03 -25.93 13.19
C ASN A 69 -5.83 -25.28 12.48
N SER A 70 -5.94 -24.02 12.07
CA SER A 70 -4.83 -23.31 11.43
C SER A 70 -3.82 -22.85 12.48
N ASP A 71 -2.55 -23.21 12.29
CA ASP A 71 -1.44 -22.71 13.09
C ASP A 71 -1.13 -21.23 12.82
N SER A 72 -1.66 -20.67 11.72
CA SER A 72 -1.47 -19.27 11.32
C SER A 72 -2.62 -18.36 11.76
N ALA A 73 -3.49 -18.82 12.66
CA ALA A 73 -4.60 -18.02 13.16
C ALA A 73 -4.18 -17.12 14.30
N SER A 74 -4.51 -15.84 14.19
CA SER A 74 -4.26 -14.84 15.21
C SER A 74 -5.22 -15.00 16.40
N PRO A 75 -4.75 -14.93 17.66
CA PRO A 75 -5.63 -14.92 18.82
C PRO A 75 -6.39 -13.59 18.96
N ILE A 76 -7.50 -13.61 19.72
CA ILE A 76 -8.26 -12.41 20.07
C ILE A 76 -7.37 -11.43 20.84
N ASN A 77 -7.44 -10.15 20.48
CA ASN A 77 -6.66 -9.02 20.98
C ASN A 77 -5.17 -9.00 20.57
N GLU A 78 -4.74 -9.81 19.60
CA GLU A 78 -3.41 -9.61 19.02
C GLU A 78 -3.32 -8.22 18.36
N VAL A 79 -2.24 -7.50 18.62
CA VAL A 79 -1.98 -6.20 17.99
C VAL A 79 -1.59 -6.43 16.54
N THR A 80 -2.27 -5.78 15.60
CA THR A 80 -2.00 -5.92 14.16
C THR A 80 -1.00 -4.87 13.66
N ASP A 81 -0.52 -5.06 12.44
CA ASP A 81 0.41 -4.18 11.75
C ASP A 81 -0.27 -3.17 10.81
N ILE A 82 -1.55 -2.82 11.09
CA ILE A 82 -2.23 -1.74 10.36
C ILE A 82 -1.46 -0.43 10.59
N PRO A 83 -1.02 0.27 9.52
CA PRO A 83 -0.31 1.53 9.65
C PRO A 83 -1.13 2.60 10.39
N ALA A 84 -0.47 3.43 11.20
CA ALA A 84 -1.14 4.51 11.93
C ALA A 84 -1.95 5.46 11.02
N GLU A 85 -1.41 5.80 9.85
CA GLU A 85 -2.11 6.61 8.85
C GLU A 85 -3.39 5.92 8.33
N ALA A 86 -3.38 4.60 8.21
CA ALA A 86 -4.57 3.84 7.82
C ALA A 86 -5.60 3.82 8.96
N VAL A 87 -5.16 3.67 10.21
CA VAL A 87 -6.02 3.77 11.42
C VAL A 87 -6.77 5.11 11.47
N GLU A 88 -6.06 6.23 11.28
CA GLU A 88 -6.67 7.56 11.30
C GLU A 88 -7.77 7.70 10.22
N ARG A 89 -7.49 7.22 9.01
CA ARG A 89 -8.47 7.25 7.90
C ARG A 89 -9.68 6.35 8.19
N LEU A 90 -9.47 5.18 8.77
CA LEU A 90 -10.54 4.24 9.13
C LEU A 90 -11.44 4.81 10.22
N LEU A 91 -10.87 5.49 11.22
CA LEU A 91 -11.64 6.19 12.26
C LEU A 91 -12.49 7.34 11.69
N ASN A 92 -12.04 7.99 10.62
CA ASN A 92 -12.83 8.96 9.85
C ASN A 92 -13.89 8.31 8.95
N GLY A 93 -14.00 6.97 8.96
CA GLY A 93 -14.95 6.21 8.14
C GLY A 93 -14.54 6.07 6.68
N GLU A 94 -13.26 6.29 6.35
CA GLU A 94 -12.71 6.10 5.02
C GLU A 94 -12.12 4.70 4.84
N MET A 95 -12.03 4.27 3.58
CA MET A 95 -11.27 3.08 3.19
C MET A 95 -9.77 3.35 3.23
N ALA A 96 -8.99 2.37 3.67
CA ALA A 96 -7.53 2.45 3.69
C ALA A 96 -6.88 1.21 3.06
N SER A 97 -5.58 1.29 2.82
CA SER A 97 -4.73 0.17 2.38
C SER A 97 -3.34 0.34 2.97
N SER A 98 -2.63 -0.76 3.15
CA SER A 98 -1.23 -0.73 3.54
C SER A 98 -0.30 -0.71 2.32
N PRO A 99 0.97 -0.29 2.49
CA PRO A 99 2.05 -0.71 1.62
C PRO A 99 2.27 -2.23 1.75
N VAL A 100 3.25 -2.77 1.03
CA VAL A 100 3.67 -4.16 1.24
C VAL A 100 4.20 -4.31 2.67
N ILE A 101 3.59 -5.21 3.42
CA ILE A 101 3.98 -5.61 4.77
C ILE A 101 4.74 -6.93 4.67
N ASP A 102 5.89 -7.02 5.34
CA ASP A 102 6.67 -8.25 5.47
C ASP A 102 6.64 -8.66 6.95
N ASN A 103 5.74 -9.58 7.27
CA ASN A 103 5.52 -10.05 8.63
C ASN A 103 6.21 -11.41 8.82
N PRO A 104 7.06 -11.58 9.86
CA PRO A 104 7.81 -12.83 10.06
C PRO A 104 6.92 -14.05 10.35
N GLN A 105 5.71 -13.83 10.87
CA GLN A 105 4.74 -14.88 11.21
C GLN A 105 3.70 -15.08 10.10
N TYR A 106 3.21 -13.98 9.52
CA TYR A 106 2.08 -14.00 8.59
C TYR A 106 2.49 -13.92 7.11
N GLY A 107 3.77 -13.68 6.82
CA GLY A 107 4.33 -13.60 5.47
C GLY A 107 4.25 -12.20 4.86
N LYS A 108 4.43 -12.12 3.53
CA LYS A 108 4.47 -10.87 2.79
C LYS A 108 3.14 -10.59 2.07
N TYR A 109 2.48 -9.50 2.39
CA TYR A 109 1.14 -9.17 1.88
C TYR A 109 0.88 -7.67 1.72
N ILE A 110 -0.18 -7.35 0.99
CA ILE A 110 -0.79 -6.02 0.93
C ILE A 110 -2.20 -6.13 1.51
N SER A 111 -2.55 -5.21 2.38
CA SER A 111 -3.84 -5.20 3.07
C SER A 111 -4.76 -4.12 2.52
N THR A 112 -6.05 -4.42 2.52
CA THR A 112 -7.11 -3.43 2.28
C THR A 112 -8.10 -3.45 3.43
N TYR A 113 -8.50 -2.26 3.87
CA TYR A 113 -9.27 -2.07 5.09
C TYR A 113 -10.58 -1.34 4.80
N ALA A 114 -11.67 -1.84 5.37
CA ALA A 114 -12.98 -1.21 5.34
C ALA A 114 -13.51 -0.95 6.75
N PRO A 115 -14.02 0.25 7.05
CA PRO A 115 -14.64 0.52 8.35
C PRO A 115 -15.99 -0.20 8.44
N VAL A 116 -16.17 -0.97 9.51
CA VAL A 116 -17.41 -1.67 9.85
C VAL A 116 -18.26 -0.75 10.71
N LYS A 117 -19.52 -0.57 10.32
CA LYS A 117 -20.50 0.26 11.02
C LYS A 117 -21.69 -0.61 11.42
N ASP A 118 -22.29 -0.31 12.57
CA ASP A 118 -23.57 -0.90 12.96
C ASP A 118 -24.74 -0.28 12.20
N GLU A 119 -25.96 -0.76 12.46
CA GLU A 119 -27.20 -0.25 11.84
C GLU A 119 -27.46 1.24 12.11
N THR A 120 -26.87 1.80 13.17
CA THR A 120 -26.98 3.22 13.51
C THR A 120 -25.94 4.09 12.79
N GLY A 121 -25.05 3.46 12.02
CA GLY A 121 -23.94 4.11 11.34
C GLY A 121 -22.74 4.37 12.25
N LYS A 122 -22.74 3.86 13.49
CA LYS A 122 -21.63 3.99 14.43
C LYS A 122 -20.51 3.05 14.02
N PHE A 123 -19.27 3.55 14.03
CA PHE A 123 -18.08 2.74 13.82
C PHE A 123 -17.93 1.69 14.94
N ILE A 124 -17.80 0.42 14.56
CA ILE A 124 -17.64 -0.71 15.49
C ILE A 124 -16.37 -1.53 15.22
N GLY A 125 -15.65 -1.27 14.13
CA GLY A 125 -14.40 -1.95 13.85
C GLY A 125 -13.97 -1.81 12.39
N VAL A 126 -13.09 -2.70 11.96
CA VAL A 126 -12.50 -2.73 10.61
C VAL A 126 -12.50 -4.16 10.11
N LEU A 127 -12.83 -4.34 8.83
CA LEU A 127 -12.55 -5.57 8.10
C LEU A 127 -11.24 -5.40 7.33
N GLY A 128 -10.26 -6.26 7.63
CA GLY A 128 -9.02 -6.38 6.88
C GLY A 128 -9.08 -7.54 5.90
N ILE A 129 -8.53 -7.33 4.70
CA ILE A 129 -8.30 -8.38 3.70
C ILE A 129 -6.86 -8.27 3.22
N ASP A 130 -6.10 -9.34 3.42
CA ASP A 130 -4.71 -9.44 3.01
C ASP A 130 -4.59 -10.26 1.74
N THR A 131 -3.87 -9.72 0.77
CA THR A 131 -3.52 -10.39 -0.48
C THR A 131 -2.03 -10.66 -0.50
N GLU A 132 -1.66 -11.90 -0.80
CA GLU A 132 -0.26 -12.31 -0.89
C GLU A 132 0.49 -11.44 -1.91
N ALA A 133 1.66 -10.94 -1.53
CA ALA A 133 2.48 -10.04 -2.34
C ALA A 133 3.71 -10.73 -2.97
N THR A 134 3.81 -12.07 -2.86
CA THR A 134 4.95 -12.87 -3.34
C THR A 134 5.18 -12.82 -4.86
N ALA A 135 4.24 -12.28 -5.64
CA ALA A 135 4.37 -12.08 -7.09
C ALA A 135 4.74 -10.65 -7.51
N VAL A 136 4.76 -9.67 -6.61
CA VAL A 136 5.01 -8.27 -6.99
C VAL A 136 6.50 -8.02 -7.23
N ASP A 137 7.38 -8.62 -6.43
CA ASP A 137 8.83 -8.42 -6.56
C ASP A 137 9.35 -8.95 -7.92
N HIS A 138 8.91 -10.14 -8.34
CA HIS A 138 9.42 -10.72 -9.60
C HIS A 138 8.84 -10.08 -10.86
N ILE A 139 7.63 -9.52 -10.82
CA ILE A 139 7.04 -8.88 -12.00
C ILE A 139 7.55 -7.44 -12.15
N ALA A 140 7.66 -6.69 -11.05
CA ALA A 140 8.13 -5.31 -11.10
C ALA A 140 9.62 -5.25 -11.49
N ASP A 141 10.47 -6.07 -10.88
CA ASP A 141 11.90 -6.07 -11.19
C ASP A 141 12.16 -6.58 -12.62
N SER A 142 11.50 -7.66 -13.04
CA SER A 142 11.68 -8.17 -14.41
C SER A 142 11.16 -7.20 -15.47
N VAL A 143 10.02 -6.53 -15.25
CA VAL A 143 9.48 -5.57 -16.23
C VAL A 143 10.32 -4.30 -16.28
N ILE A 144 10.84 -3.81 -15.14
CA ILE A 144 11.70 -2.63 -15.10
C ILE A 144 13.07 -2.96 -15.73
N GLU A 145 13.72 -4.06 -15.36
CA GLU A 145 15.01 -4.46 -15.91
C GLU A 145 14.94 -4.76 -17.43
N ASP A 146 13.90 -5.46 -17.89
CA ASP A 146 13.73 -5.73 -19.33
C ASP A 146 13.40 -4.45 -20.12
N SER A 147 12.78 -3.44 -19.50
CA SER A 147 12.41 -2.18 -20.17
C SER A 147 13.55 -1.17 -20.26
N ILE A 148 14.56 -1.22 -19.39
CA ILE A 148 15.74 -0.33 -19.39
C ILE A 148 16.45 -0.27 -20.75
N PRO A 149 16.80 -1.38 -21.43
CA PRO A 149 17.47 -1.31 -22.73
C PRO A 149 16.60 -0.65 -23.81
N TYR A 150 15.27 -0.80 -23.75
CA TYR A 150 14.36 -0.12 -24.69
C TYR A 150 14.29 1.39 -24.44
N PHE A 151 14.26 1.84 -23.18
CA PHE A 151 14.32 3.28 -22.85
C PHE A 151 15.63 3.92 -23.30
N ILE A 152 16.77 3.24 -23.08
CA ILE A 152 18.08 3.70 -23.56
C ILE A 152 18.11 3.77 -25.09
N GLY A 153 17.54 2.77 -25.77
CA GLY A 153 17.40 2.77 -27.23
C GLY A 153 16.57 3.94 -27.76
N PHE A 154 15.46 4.27 -27.09
CA PHE A 154 14.57 5.38 -27.47
C PHE A 154 15.22 6.76 -27.25
N ILE A 155 15.95 6.93 -26.14
CA ILE A 155 16.72 8.15 -25.87
C ILE A 155 17.86 8.28 -26.89
N GLY A 156 18.59 7.20 -27.18
CA GLY A 156 19.64 7.19 -28.21
C GLY A 156 19.11 7.59 -29.59
N LEU A 157 17.99 6.98 -30.02
CA LEU A 157 17.37 7.27 -31.32
C LEU A 157 16.87 8.72 -31.43
N SER A 158 16.38 9.30 -30.34
CA SER A 158 15.91 10.69 -30.32
C SER A 158 17.05 11.71 -30.23
N CYS A 159 18.15 11.41 -29.52
CA CYS A 159 19.28 12.33 -29.39
C CYS A 159 20.21 12.37 -30.62
N LEU A 160 20.35 11.26 -31.37
CA LEU A 160 21.18 11.19 -32.58
C LEU A 160 20.83 12.26 -33.64
N PRO A 161 19.56 12.46 -34.05
CA PRO A 161 19.21 13.49 -35.03
C PRO A 161 19.42 14.90 -34.48
N LEU A 162 19.19 15.16 -33.18
CA LEU A 162 19.48 16.47 -32.57
C LEU A 162 20.97 16.80 -32.60
N SER A 163 21.84 15.82 -32.32
CA SER A 163 23.30 16.02 -32.36
C SER A 163 23.83 16.27 -33.78
N LEU A 164 23.27 15.59 -34.78
CA LEU A 164 23.58 15.81 -36.19
C LEU A 164 23.09 17.18 -36.68
N LEU A 165 21.94 17.66 -36.18
CA LEU A 165 21.40 18.96 -36.56
C LEU A 165 22.20 20.13 -35.93
N TYR A 166 22.66 19.97 -34.69
CA TYR A 166 23.60 20.90 -34.05
C TYR A 166 25.00 20.85 -34.68
N GLY A 167 25.50 19.66 -35.03
CA GLY A 167 26.81 19.48 -35.67
C GLY A 167 26.86 19.92 -37.14
N SER A 168 25.73 19.87 -37.85
CA SER A 168 25.60 20.32 -39.25
C SER A 168 25.32 21.83 -39.38
N PHE A 169 25.24 22.56 -38.26
CA PHE A 169 25.20 24.02 -38.23
C PHE A 169 26.52 24.62 -37.68
N PRO A 170 27.69 24.37 -38.31
CA PRO A 170 28.87 25.17 -38.01
C PRO A 170 28.70 26.53 -38.68
N GLY A 171 28.25 27.51 -37.91
CA GLY A 171 28.39 28.93 -38.26
C GLY A 171 27.11 29.66 -38.64
N ARG A 172 26.39 30.15 -37.61
CA ARG A 172 25.91 31.54 -37.61
C ARG A 172 25.60 32.04 -36.20
N PHE A 173 26.62 32.06 -35.35
CA PHE A 173 26.62 32.85 -34.12
C PHE A 173 27.74 33.88 -34.17
N ASP A 174 27.69 34.76 -35.17
CA ASP A 174 28.40 36.02 -35.14
C ASP A 174 27.47 37.07 -35.76
N HIS A 175 26.79 37.83 -34.91
CA HIS A 175 26.31 39.21 -35.12
C HIS A 175 25.23 39.58 -34.10
N TYR A 176 25.57 39.60 -32.80
CA TYR A 176 25.01 40.60 -31.88
C TYR A 176 26.11 40.94 -30.86
N GLY A 177 26.77 42.07 -31.11
CA GLY A 177 27.84 42.55 -30.25
C GLY A 177 27.31 42.96 -28.88
N LEU A 178 27.80 42.30 -27.84
CA LEU A 178 27.87 42.84 -26.49
C LEU A 178 29.25 42.47 -25.94
N SER A 179 30.14 43.46 -25.94
CA SER A 179 31.51 43.35 -25.44
C SER A 179 31.49 43.37 -23.91
N PHE A 180 31.86 42.26 -23.26
CA PHE A 180 32.23 42.28 -21.85
C PHE A 180 33.76 42.32 -21.75
N SER A 181 34.29 43.51 -21.46
CA SER A 181 35.71 43.69 -21.16
C SER A 181 35.97 43.30 -19.71
N VAL A 182 36.65 42.18 -19.48
CA VAL A 182 37.28 41.87 -18.18
C VAL A 182 38.80 41.97 -18.36
N ARG A 183 39.34 43.15 -18.07
CA ARG A 183 40.77 43.44 -18.11
C ARG A 183 41.41 42.91 -16.82
N LYS A 184 41.98 41.69 -16.84
CA LYS A 184 42.92 41.22 -15.81
C LYS A 184 44.24 41.97 -15.97
N HIS A 185 44.59 42.85 -15.04
CA HIS A 185 45.95 43.38 -14.90
C HIS A 185 46.72 42.54 -13.88
N SER A 186 47.74 41.82 -14.36
CA SER A 186 48.70 41.13 -13.52
C SER A 186 49.58 42.14 -12.81
N ILE A 187 49.64 42.04 -11.49
CA ILE A 187 50.62 42.71 -10.64
C ILE A 187 51.97 42.06 -10.91
N ARG A 188 52.96 42.84 -11.36
CA ARG A 188 54.38 42.47 -11.34
C ARG A 188 55.11 43.47 -10.45
N GLN A 189 55.75 42.96 -9.40
CA GLN A 189 56.59 43.72 -8.47
C GLN A 189 57.89 44.19 -9.13
N SER A 190 58.41 45.35 -8.72
CA SER A 190 59.82 45.59 -8.30
C SER A 190 60.13 47.10 -8.26
N GLY A 191 60.81 47.54 -7.20
CA GLY A 191 61.44 48.86 -7.09
C GLY A 191 60.90 49.71 -5.96
#